data_AF-A0A8T3WWB7-F1
#
_entry.id   AF-A0A8T3WWB7-F1
#
_cell.length_a   1.000
_cell.length_b   1.000
_cell.length_c   1.000
_cell.angle_alpha   90.00
_cell.angle_beta   90.00
_cell.angle_gamma   90.00
#
_symmetry.space_group_name_H-M   'P 1'
#
loop_
_entity.id
_entity.type
_entity.pdbx_description
1 polymer ?
#
loop_
_entity_poly.entity_id
_entity_poly.type
_entity_poly.pdbx_seq_one_letter_code
_entity_poly.pdbx_strand_id
1 'polypeptide(L)'
;MEEDWKENLSDEDKQILASLLNSTKKHRNAYYAADDVKSAQLWTALIEMKKELDKNNELLGKLKEPWRTIVEIGDEEKKKTIERLVGEIIKPADDMTQEATKKLVESLMKF
;
A
#
# COMPACT_ATOMS: atom_id res chain seq x y z
N MET A 1 6.87 5.39 45.35
CA MET A 1 7.38 4.58 44.23
C MET A 1 6.85 5.23 42.99
N GLU A 2 7.70 5.68 42.07
CA GLU A 2 7.22 6.00 40.72
C GLU A 2 6.67 4.71 40.12
N GLU A 3 5.38 4.67 39.81
CA GLU A 3 4.80 3.57 39.06
C GLU A 3 5.47 3.55 37.68
N ASP A 4 6.02 2.40 37.26
CA ASP A 4 6.56 2.26 35.92
C ASP A 4 5.39 2.34 34.95
N TRP A 5 5.27 3.45 34.24
CA TRP A 5 4.18 3.69 33.29
C TRP A 5 4.03 2.55 32.27
N LYS A 6 5.11 1.78 32.01
CA LYS A 6 5.08 0.60 31.14
C LYS A 6 4.21 -0.52 31.68
N GLU A 7 3.94 -0.58 32.98
CA GLU A 7 2.99 -1.55 33.56
C GLU A 7 1.57 -1.34 33.04
N ASN A 8 1.24 -0.11 32.60
CA ASN A 8 -0.04 0.23 31.99
C ASN A 8 -0.11 -0.11 30.48
N LEU A 9 0.97 -0.61 29.88
CA LEU A 9 0.97 -1.06 28.48
C LEU A 9 0.46 -2.50 28.38
N SER A 10 -0.21 -2.81 27.27
CA SER A 10 -0.50 -4.20 26.90
C SER A 10 0.80 -4.97 26.65
N ASP A 11 0.76 -6.29 26.74
CA ASP A 11 1.95 -7.12 26.47
C ASP A 11 2.40 -6.99 25.01
N GLU A 12 1.47 -6.76 24.08
CA GLU A 12 1.78 -6.44 22.68
C GLU A 12 2.55 -5.12 22.57
N ASP A 13 2.07 -4.05 23.20
CA ASP A 13 2.74 -2.75 23.17
C ASP A 13 4.12 -2.78 23.82
N LYS A 14 4.29 -3.57 24.89
CA LYS A 14 5.60 -3.82 25.52
C LYS A 14 6.56 -4.51 24.55
N GLN A 15 6.08 -5.47 23.76
CA GLN A 15 6.89 -6.14 22.74
C GLN A 15 7.25 -5.19 21.59
N ILE A 16 6.30 -4.37 21.13
CA ILE A 16 6.56 -3.34 20.12
C ILE A 16 7.63 -2.36 20.61
N LEU A 17 7.48 -1.86 21.84
CA LEU A 17 8.45 -0.95 22.46
C LEU A 17 9.83 -1.60 22.59
N ALA A 18 9.90 -2.87 23.04
CA ALA A 18 11.15 -3.60 23.15
C ALA A 18 11.85 -3.79 21.78
N SER A 19 11.08 -4.14 20.75
CA SER A 19 11.58 -4.26 19.37
C SER A 19 12.12 -2.93 18.85
N LEU A 20 11.37 -1.84 19.07
CA LEU A 20 11.77 -0.50 18.68
C LEU A 20 13.05 -0.06 19.38
N LEU A 21 13.15 -0.25 20.70
CA LEU A 21 14.39 0.05 21.44
C LEU A 21 15.56 -0.82 20.97
N ASN A 22 15.31 -2.08 20.61
CA ASN A 22 16.34 -2.95 20.08
C ASN A 22 16.88 -2.46 18.72
N SER A 23 16.03 -1.94 17.84
CA SER A 23 16.45 -1.39 16.54
C SER A 23 17.36 -0.16 16.68
N THR A 24 17.21 0.60 17.78
CA THR A 24 18.06 1.77 18.08
C THR A 24 19.47 1.44 18.54
N LYS A 25 19.78 0.19 18.94
CA LYS A 25 21.09 -0.16 19.53
C LYS A 25 22.29 0.15 18.65
N LYS A 26 22.11 0.20 17.32
CA LYS A 26 23.15 0.64 16.37
C LYS A 26 23.57 2.10 16.54
N HIS A 27 22.73 2.91 17.18
CA HIS A 27 22.98 4.31 17.50
C HIS A 27 23.43 4.53 18.94
N ARG A 28 23.82 3.47 19.67
CA ARG A 28 24.19 3.54 21.09
C ARG A 28 25.22 4.61 21.42
N ASN A 29 26.21 4.79 20.55
CA ASN A 29 27.26 5.78 20.75
C ASN A 29 26.69 7.21 20.71
N ALA A 30 25.65 7.45 19.90
CA ALA A 30 25.02 8.75 19.78
C ALA A 30 24.15 9.07 20.99
N TYR A 31 23.28 8.14 21.42
CA TYR A 31 22.37 8.43 22.54
C TYR A 31 23.06 8.36 23.91
N TYR A 32 24.13 7.58 24.09
CA TYR A 32 24.88 7.56 25.35
C TYR A 32 25.76 8.80 25.56
N ALA A 33 26.08 9.52 24.49
CA ALA A 33 26.84 10.77 24.56
C ALA A 33 25.94 11.98 24.85
N ALA A 34 24.62 11.81 24.90
CA ALA A 34 23.67 12.89 25.12
C ALA A 34 23.41 13.15 26.61
N ASP A 35 23.15 14.40 26.96
CA ASP A 35 22.79 14.80 28.34
C ASP A 35 21.49 14.12 28.80
N ASP A 36 20.52 13.99 27.90
CA ASP A 36 19.30 13.19 28.11
C ASP A 36 19.32 11.95 27.21
N VAL A 37 19.85 10.85 27.77
CA VAL A 37 19.95 9.56 27.11
C VAL A 37 18.58 9.02 26.68
N LYS A 38 17.52 9.23 27.48
CA LYS A 38 16.18 8.69 27.18
C LYS A 38 15.57 9.43 26.00
N SER A 39 15.62 10.76 26.00
CA SER A 39 15.17 11.57 24.87
C SER A 39 15.98 11.29 23.61
N ALA A 40 17.31 11.18 23.72
CA ALA A 40 18.15 10.84 22.56
C ALA A 40 17.82 9.44 22.01
N GLN A 41 17.57 8.45 22.88
CA GLN A 41 17.14 7.11 22.46
C GLN A 41 15.79 7.17 21.72
N LEU A 42 14.82 7.95 22.20
CA LEU A 42 13.55 8.18 21.51
C LEU A 42 13.73 8.81 20.12
N TRP A 43 14.61 9.81 19.99
CA TRP A 43 14.92 10.39 18.68
C TRP A 43 15.54 9.37 17.72
N THR A 44 16.45 8.52 18.22
CA THR A 44 17.02 7.44 17.39
C THR A 44 15.97 6.40 16.98
N ALA A 45 14.98 6.13 17.84
CA ALA A 45 13.84 5.27 17.50
C ALA A 45 12.99 5.88 16.38
N LEU A 46 12.70 7.18 16.46
CA LEU A 46 11.93 7.89 15.43
C LEU A 46 12.64 7.88 14.07
N ILE A 47 13.97 8.04 14.05
CA ILE A 47 14.78 7.94 12.83
C ILE A 47 14.63 6.55 12.19
N GLU A 48 14.65 5.49 12.99
CA GLU A 48 14.50 4.13 12.48
C GLU A 48 13.10 3.86 11.95
N MET A 49 12.06 4.31 12.67
CA MET A 49 10.68 4.25 12.16
C MET A 49 10.54 4.98 10.83
N LYS A 50 11.15 6.17 10.67
CA LYS A 50 11.10 6.92 9.42
C LYS A 50 11.76 6.15 8.27
N LYS A 51 12.90 5.50 8.49
CA LYS A 51 13.56 4.67 7.49
C LYS A 51 12.71 3.48 7.06
N GLU A 52 12.03 2.83 8.00
CA GLU A 52 11.11 1.73 7.70
C GLU A 52 9.89 2.21 6.90
N LEU A 53 9.30 3.34 7.28
CA LEU A 53 8.22 3.99 6.52
C LEU A 53 8.65 4.32 5.09
N ASP A 54 9.84 4.89 4.91
CA ASP A 54 10.36 5.23 3.58
C ASP A 54 10.60 3.99 2.73
N LYS A 55 11.15 2.92 3.32
CA LYS A 55 11.31 1.64 2.65
C LYS A 55 9.97 1.05 2.23
N ASN A 56 8.97 1.09 3.11
CA ASN A 56 7.62 0.60 2.81
C ASN A 56 6.96 1.43 1.70
N ASN A 57 7.11 2.75 1.73
CA ASN A 57 6.62 3.65 0.67
C ASN A 57 7.30 3.37 -0.67
N GLU A 58 8.60 3.10 -0.67
CA GLU A 58 9.33 2.71 -1.89
C GLU A 58 8.82 1.38 -2.45
N LEU A 59 8.62 0.37 -1.59
CA LEU A 59 8.06 -0.92 -1.99
C LEU A 59 6.65 -0.78 -2.55
N LEU A 60 5.78 -0.03 -1.87
CA LEU A 60 4.43 0.27 -2.35
C LEU A 60 4.46 1.04 -3.68
N GLY A 61 5.39 1.99 -3.82
CA GLY A 61 5.62 2.72 -5.07
C GLY A 61 5.97 1.79 -6.23
N LYS A 62 6.89 0.84 -6.01
CA LYS A 62 7.27 -0.18 -7.01
C LYS A 62 6.12 -1.09 -7.41
N LEU A 63 5.15 -1.31 -6.53
CA LEU A 63 3.99 -2.15 -6.80
C LEU A 63 2.90 -1.42 -7.61
N LYS A 64 2.85 -0.08 -7.60
CA LYS A 64 1.78 0.68 -8.29
C LYS A 64 1.69 0.39 -9.79
N GLU A 65 2.81 0.43 -10.50
CA GLU A 65 2.83 0.22 -11.96
C GLU A 65 2.46 -1.23 -12.35
N PRO A 66 3.01 -2.29 -11.72
CA PRO A 66 2.54 -3.65 -11.94
C PRO A 66 1.05 -3.83 -11.67
N TRP A 67 0.53 -3.27 -10.56
CA TRP A 67 -0.91 -3.36 -10.26
C TRP A 67 -1.76 -2.64 -11.29
N ARG A 68 -1.35 -1.45 -11.73
CA ARG A 68 -2.02 -0.70 -12.81
C ARG A 68 -2.05 -1.53 -14.10
N THR A 69 -0.93 -2.14 -14.46
CA THR A 69 -0.83 -3.01 -15.64
C THR A 69 -1.77 -4.22 -15.53
N ILE A 70 -1.83 -4.87 -14.36
CA ILE A 70 -2.74 -6.01 -14.13
C ILE A 70 -4.21 -5.59 -14.27
N VAL A 71 -4.57 -4.42 -13.74
CA VAL A 71 -5.92 -3.86 -13.88
C VAL A 71 -6.24 -3.56 -15.35
N GLU A 72 -5.33 -2.90 -16.06
CA GLU A 72 -5.49 -2.57 -17.48
C GLU A 72 -5.68 -3.84 -18.35
N ILE A 73 -4.89 -4.89 -18.11
CA ILE A 73 -5.06 -6.20 -18.79
C ILE A 73 -6.42 -6.81 -18.46
N GLY A 74 -6.82 -6.78 -17.18
CA GLY A 74 -8.12 -7.31 -16.76
C GLY A 74 -9.29 -6.58 -17.42
N ASP A 75 -9.22 -5.26 -17.56
CA ASP A 75 -10.26 -4.45 -18.20
C ASP A 75 -10.29 -4.65 -19.72
N GLU A 76 -9.14 -4.87 -20.36
CA GLU A 76 -9.08 -5.23 -21.78
C GLU A 76 -9.74 -6.60 -22.05
N GLU A 77 -9.46 -7.59 -21.22
CA GLU A 77 -10.06 -8.93 -21.36
C GLU A 77 -11.56 -8.94 -21.05
N LYS A 78 -12.02 -8.13 -20.07
CA LYS A 78 -13.46 -7.89 -19.85
C LYS A 78 -14.10 -7.29 -21.09
N LYS A 79 -13.48 -6.25 -21.66
CA LYS A 79 -13.99 -5.57 -22.86
C LYS A 79 -14.13 -6.55 -24.03
N LYS A 80 -13.09 -7.33 -24.32
CA LYS A 80 -13.14 -8.38 -25.38
C LYS A 80 -14.27 -9.37 -25.15
N THR A 81 -14.50 -9.79 -23.91
CA THR A 81 -15.57 -10.72 -23.56
C THR A 81 -16.95 -10.11 -23.81
N ILE A 82 -17.16 -8.85 -23.40
CA ILE A 82 -18.42 -8.12 -23.62
C ILE A 82 -18.65 -7.89 -25.12
N GLU A 83 -17.63 -7.47 -25.86
CA GLU A 83 -17.71 -7.28 -27.32
C GLU A 83 -18.15 -8.57 -28.03
N ARG A 84 -17.55 -9.70 -27.65
CA ARG A 84 -17.92 -11.01 -28.22
C ARG A 84 -19.38 -11.37 -27.91
N LEU A 85 -19.80 -11.26 -26.65
CA LEU A 85 -21.17 -11.60 -26.24
C LEU A 85 -22.21 -10.69 -26.91
N VAL A 86 -21.96 -9.37 -26.93
CA VAL A 86 -22.87 -8.41 -27.57
C VAL A 86 -22.91 -8.61 -29.08
N GLY A 87 -21.77 -8.89 -29.72
CA GLY A 87 -21.68 -9.19 -31.15
C GLY A 87 -22.45 -10.46 -31.54
N GLU A 88 -22.35 -11.52 -30.72
CA GLU A 88 -23.11 -12.77 -30.90
C GLU A 88 -24.64 -12.55 -30.80
N ILE A 89 -25.07 -11.65 -29.91
CA ILE A 89 -26.50 -11.35 -29.67
C ILE A 89 -27.07 -10.42 -30.75
N ILE A 90 -26.39 -9.30 -31.03
CA ILE A 90 -26.92 -8.23 -31.89
C ILE A 90 -26.68 -8.53 -33.37
N LYS A 91 -25.59 -9.24 -33.73
CA LYS A 91 -25.17 -9.53 -35.11
C LYS A 91 -25.23 -8.29 -36.02
N PRO A 92 -24.47 -7.22 -35.70
CA PRO A 92 -24.53 -5.97 -36.46
C PRO A 92 -24.15 -6.21 -37.92
N ALA A 93 -24.98 -5.71 -38.83
CA ALA A 93 -24.89 -5.97 -40.28
C ALA A 93 -24.54 -4.70 -41.10
N ASP A 94 -24.67 -3.52 -40.49
CA ASP A 94 -24.40 -2.23 -41.11
C ASP A 94 -23.61 -1.31 -40.15
N ASP A 95 -23.06 -0.22 -40.68
CA ASP A 95 -22.20 0.68 -39.92
C ASP A 95 -22.94 1.33 -38.73
N MET A 96 -24.25 1.53 -38.85
CA MET A 96 -25.07 2.14 -37.80
C MET A 96 -25.26 1.17 -36.62
N THR A 97 -25.48 -0.11 -36.89
CA THR A 97 -25.59 -1.17 -35.89
C THR A 97 -24.24 -1.50 -35.28
N GLN A 98 -23.14 -1.42 -36.03
CA GLN A 98 -21.78 -1.52 -35.47
C GLN A 98 -21.48 -0.41 -34.46
N GLU A 99 -21.85 0.83 -34.78
CA GLU A 99 -21.66 1.98 -33.89
C GLU A 99 -22.54 1.88 -32.62
N ALA A 100 -23.77 1.40 -32.76
CA ALA A 100 -24.65 1.13 -31.62
C ALA A 100 -24.09 0.02 -30.70
N THR A 101 -23.54 -1.05 -31.28
CA THR A 101 -22.87 -2.13 -30.55
C THR A 101 -21.66 -1.62 -29.76
N LYS A 102 -20.82 -0.77 -30.36
CA LYS A 102 -19.67 -0.16 -29.65
C LYS A 102 -20.11 0.68 -28.46
N LYS A 103 -21.11 1.55 -28.63
CA LYS A 103 -21.64 2.38 -27.54
C LYS A 103 -22.23 1.55 -26.40
N LEU A 104 -22.86 0.42 -26.72
CA LEU A 104 -23.38 -0.50 -25.70
C LEU A 104 -22.25 -1.15 -24.90
N VAL A 105 -21.21 -1.65 -25.56
CA VAL A 105 -20.01 -2.19 -24.90
C VAL A 105 -19.38 -1.14 -23.98
N GLU A 106 -19.21 0.10 -24.45
CA GLU A 106 -18.67 1.20 -23.65
C GLU A 106 -19.55 1.54 -22.43
N SER A 107 -20.87 1.44 -22.57
CA SER A 107 -21.79 1.63 -21.45
C SER A 107 -21.68 0.49 -20.43
N LEU A 108 -21.47 -0.75 -20.87
CA LEU A 108 -21.33 -1.92 -19.99
C LEU A 108 -20.00 -1.92 -19.24
N MET A 109 -18.93 -1.34 -19.81
CA MET A 109 -17.64 -1.16 -19.15
C MET A 109 -17.64 -0.13 -18.01
N LYS A 110 -18.73 0.63 -17.83
CA LYS A 110 -18.86 1.65 -16.77
C LYS A 110 -19.56 1.14 -15.49
N PHE A 111 -20.07 -0.09 -15.50
CA PHE A 111 -20.70 -0.76 -14.36
C PHE A 111 -19.72 -1.74 -13.71
#